data_AF-A0A2D5X2C0-F1
#
_entry.id   AF-A0A2D5X2C0-F1
#
_cell.length_a   1.000
_cell.length_b   1.000
_cell.length_c   1.000
_cell.angle_alpha   90.00
_cell.angle_beta   90.00
_cell.angle_gamma   90.00
#
_symmetry.space_group_name_H-M   'P 1'
#
loop_
_entity.id
_entity.type
_entity.pdbx_description
1 polymer ?
#
loop_
_entity_poly.entity_id
_entity_poly.type
_entity_poly.pdbx_seq_one_letter_code
_entity_poly.pdbx_strand_id
1 'polypeptide(L)'
;MAKDWKLKQRKPVRHKKIRGLIERLTNPLNLEVNLSSTFLEQAEYGPWSLLIVDKSPLAMEILPNDGGERIAFPTLRGCLAWKPEMKWCEVDHGAIPFLLNG
;
A
#
# COMPACT_ATOMS: atom_id res chain seq x y z
N MET A 1 -3.02 -22.28 0.04
CA MET A 1 -3.02 -21.88 1.46
C MET A 1 -2.25 -20.59 1.58
N ALA A 2 -2.88 -19.50 2.02
CA ALA A 2 -2.17 -18.26 2.32
C ALA A 2 -1.12 -18.57 3.39
N LYS A 3 0.14 -18.23 3.12
CA LYS A 3 1.23 -18.44 4.06
C LYS A 3 0.99 -17.52 5.26
N ASP A 4 0.96 -18.07 6.47
CA ASP A 4 0.72 -17.28 7.68
C ASP A 4 1.97 -16.45 8.02
N TRP A 5 2.08 -15.29 7.39
CA TRP A 5 3.14 -14.34 7.67
C TRP A 5 2.87 -13.62 8.98
N LYS A 6 3.94 -13.26 9.70
CA LYS A 6 3.87 -12.42 10.90
C LYS A 6 4.32 -11.02 10.57
N LEU A 7 3.72 -10.03 11.22
CA LEU A 7 4.20 -8.66 11.17
C LEU A 7 5.57 -8.58 11.86
N LYS A 8 6.55 -8.01 11.17
CA LYS A 8 7.92 -7.84 11.67
C LYS A 8 8.35 -6.38 11.57
N GLN A 9 9.34 -6.00 12.37
CA GLN A 9 10.01 -4.70 12.29
C GLN A 9 9.09 -3.47 12.32
N ARG A 10 7.93 -3.54 12.99
CA ARG A 10 7.04 -2.38 13.15
C ARG A 10 7.76 -1.30 13.95
N LYS A 11 8.06 -0.17 13.31
CA LYS A 11 8.80 0.93 13.92
C LYS A 11 8.32 2.29 13.41
N PRO A 12 8.34 3.34 14.25
CA PRO A 12 8.06 4.70 13.81
C PRO A 12 9.05 5.15 12.72
N VAL A 13 8.59 5.96 11.78
CA VAL A 13 9.42 6.51 10.69
C VAL A 13 9.20 8.00 10.50
N ARG A 14 10.24 8.70 10.04
CA ARG A 14 10.17 10.12 9.74
C ARG A 14 9.64 10.34 8.32
N HIS A 15 8.88 11.42 8.11
CA HIS A 15 8.40 11.86 6.78
C HIS A 15 9.49 11.82 5.70
N LYS A 16 10.67 12.38 5.99
CA LYS A 16 11.81 12.40 5.05
C LYS A 16 12.19 11.01 4.55
N LYS A 17 12.07 9.97 5.38
CA LYS A 17 12.46 8.59 5.03
C LYS A 17 11.45 7.94 4.08
N ILE A 18 10.18 8.31 4.17
CA ILE A 18 9.11 7.71 3.35
C ILE A 18 8.78 8.51 2.09
N ARG A 19 9.45 9.64 1.84
CA ARG A 19 9.15 10.52 0.70
C ARG A 19 9.10 9.76 -0.63
N GLY A 20 10.11 8.93 -0.91
CA GLY A 20 10.13 8.15 -2.16
C GLY A 20 9.02 7.11 -2.25
N LEU A 21 8.56 6.55 -1.12
CA LEU A 21 7.39 5.66 -1.09
C LEU A 21 6.13 6.44 -1.47
N ILE A 22 5.95 7.63 -0.89
CA ILE A 22 4.80 8.50 -1.19
C ILE A 22 4.80 8.86 -2.67
N GLU A 23 5.92 9.31 -3.23
CA GLU A 23 6.00 9.64 -4.66
C GLU A 23 5.65 8.45 -5.57
N ARG A 24 6.15 7.24 -5.26
CA ARG A 24 5.78 6.01 -5.99
C ARG A 24 4.31 5.63 -5.88
N LEU A 25 3.68 5.95 -4.75
CA LEU A 25 2.28 5.67 -4.49
C LEU A 25 1.37 6.70 -5.19
N THR A 26 1.71 7.99 -5.07
CA THR A 26 0.81 9.08 -5.45
C THR A 26 0.86 9.41 -6.92
N ASN A 27 2.06 9.44 -7.52
CA ASN A 27 2.23 9.90 -8.90
C ASN A 27 1.45 9.04 -9.91
N PRO A 28 1.48 7.68 -9.85
CA PRO A 28 0.75 6.86 -10.82
C PRO A 28 -0.78 6.94 -10.68
N LEU A 29 -1.26 7.33 -9.50
CA LEU A 29 -2.68 7.40 -9.13
C LEU A 29 -3.24 8.82 -9.14
N ASN A 30 -2.41 9.83 -9.44
CA ASN A 30 -2.75 11.25 -9.32
C ASN A 30 -3.40 11.58 -7.95
N LEU A 31 -2.85 11.01 -6.88
CA LEU A 31 -3.35 11.20 -5.52
C LEU A 31 -2.64 12.37 -4.83
N GLU A 32 -3.41 13.22 -4.16
CA GLU A 32 -2.86 14.15 -3.18
C GLU A 32 -3.03 13.58 -1.77
N VAL A 33 -1.92 13.30 -1.08
CA VAL A 33 -1.92 12.75 0.28
C VAL A 33 -1.15 13.66 1.21
N ASN A 34 -1.85 14.28 2.17
CA ASN A 34 -1.22 15.05 3.23
C ASN A 34 -0.99 14.17 4.47
N LEU A 35 0.28 13.85 4.72
CA LEU A 35 0.68 13.08 5.91
C LEU A 35 1.34 13.95 6.98
N SER A 36 1.58 15.25 6.76
CA SER A 36 2.50 16.09 7.54
C SER A 36 2.32 16.05 9.07
N SER A 37 1.10 15.83 9.56
CA SER A 37 0.75 15.78 10.98
C SER A 37 0.43 14.36 11.50
N THR A 38 0.65 13.32 10.69
CA THR A 38 0.26 11.93 11.02
C THR A 38 1.39 11.17 11.68
N PHE A 39 1.04 10.21 12.54
CA PHE A 39 2.01 9.26 13.06
C PHE A 39 2.27 8.15 12.05
N LEU A 40 3.53 8.00 11.66
CA LEU A 40 3.94 7.07 10.61
C LEU A 40 4.76 5.92 11.18
N GLU A 41 4.44 4.71 10.75
CA GLU A 41 5.21 3.51 11.04
C GLU A 41 5.46 2.72 9.75
N GLN A 42 6.56 1.98 9.73
CA GLN A 42 6.81 0.96 8.72
C GLN A 42 6.87 -0.42 9.37
N ALA A 43 6.40 -1.44 8.67
CA ALA A 43 6.50 -2.82 9.07
C ALA A 43 6.74 -3.73 7.85
N GLU A 44 7.20 -4.95 8.09
CA GLU A 44 7.33 -5.99 7.08
C GLU A 44 6.26 -7.07 7.31
N TYR A 45 5.58 -7.49 6.25
CA TYR A 45 4.63 -8.59 6.26
C TYR A 45 4.91 -9.47 5.04
N GLY A 46 5.53 -10.64 5.25
CA GLY A 46 5.96 -11.48 4.14
C GLY A 46 6.89 -10.72 3.18
N PRO A 47 6.60 -10.69 1.86
CA PRO A 47 7.39 -9.94 0.87
C PRO A 47 7.06 -8.44 0.82
N TRP A 48 6.10 -7.96 1.61
CA TRP A 48 5.58 -6.60 1.53
C TRP A 48 6.14 -5.70 2.63
N SER A 49 6.45 -4.46 2.27
CA SER A 49 6.74 -3.40 3.25
C SER A 49 5.51 -2.50 3.40
N LEU A 50 4.94 -2.41 4.59
CA LEU A 50 3.73 -1.65 4.87
C LEU A 50 4.06 -0.24 5.35
N LEU A 51 3.31 0.76 4.88
CA LEU A 51 3.18 2.06 5.49
C LEU A 51 1.91 2.09 6.35
N ILE A 52 2.09 2.32 7.64
CA ILE A 52 1.02 2.43 8.62
C ILE A 52 0.91 3.91 9.00
N VAL A 53 -0.28 4.48 8.80
CA VAL A 53 -0.62 5.87 9.11
C VAL A 53 -1.66 5.84 10.22
N ASP A 54 -1.37 6.46 11.36
CA ASP A 54 -2.25 6.49 12.53
C ASP A 54 -2.82 5.10 12.89
N LYS A 55 -1.92 4.11 12.93
CA LYS A 55 -2.19 2.68 13.21
C LYS A 55 -2.98 1.92 12.13
N SER A 56 -3.29 2.55 10.98
CA SER A 56 -3.94 1.89 9.84
C SER A 56 -2.94 1.59 8.71
N PRO A 57 -2.86 0.35 8.18
CA PRO A 57 -1.99 0.04 7.06
C PRO A 57 -2.60 0.58 5.77
N LEU A 58 -2.13 1.74 5.29
CA LEU A 58 -2.73 2.43 4.14
C LEU A 58 -1.99 2.19 2.82
N ALA A 59 -0.69 1.92 2.86
CA ALA A 59 0.06 1.59 1.64
C ALA A 59 1.00 0.41 1.86
N MET A 60 1.43 -0.19 0.76
CA MET A 60 2.42 -1.24 0.72
C MET A 60 3.39 -1.02 -0.44
N GLU A 61 4.64 -1.42 -0.24
CA GLU A 61 5.64 -1.54 -1.29
C GLU A 61 5.94 -3.00 -1.56
N ILE A 62 6.15 -3.30 -2.84
CA ILE A 62 6.52 -4.60 -3.36
C ILE A 62 7.83 -4.42 -4.12
N LEU A 63 8.80 -5.29 -3.86
CA LEU A 63 9.96 -5.44 -4.73
C LEU A 63 9.68 -6.62 -5.68
N PRO A 64 9.55 -6.37 -7.00
CA PRO A 64 9.40 -7.45 -7.97
C PRO A 64 10.55 -8.46 -7.89
N ASN A 65 10.23 -9.75 -8.05
CA ASN A 65 11.21 -10.84 -7.95
C ASN A 65 12.21 -10.85 -9.12
N ASP A 66 11.91 -10.18 -10.22
CA ASP A 66 12.72 -10.07 -11.43
C ASP A 66 13.77 -8.95 -11.37
N GLY A 67 13.94 -8.31 -10.22
CA GLY A 67 14.86 -7.18 -10.06
C GLY A 67 14.31 -5.85 -10.60
N GLY A 68 13.01 -5.80 -10.91
CA GLY A 68 12.31 -4.58 -11.28
C GLY A 68 12.32 -3.50 -10.18
N GLU A 69 11.89 -2.30 -10.56
CA GLU A 69 11.78 -1.19 -9.63
C GLU A 69 10.78 -1.49 -8.52
N ARG A 70 11.05 -0.97 -7.32
CA ARG A 70 10.10 -1.04 -6.21
C ARG A 70 8.81 -0.32 -6.61
N ILE A 71 7.67 -0.96 -6.41
CA ILE A 71 6.34 -0.41 -6.73
C ILE A 71 5.56 -0.22 -5.44
N ALA A 72 4.75 0.83 -5.36
CA ALA A 72 3.90 1.11 -4.22
C ALA A 72 2.41 1.10 -4.62
N PHE A 73 1.57 0.54 -3.75
CA PHE A 73 0.13 0.48 -3.94
C PHE A 73 -0.60 0.83 -2.64
N PRO A 74 -1.79 1.46 -2.72
CA PRO A 74 -2.67 1.53 -1.57
C PRO A 74 -3.12 0.11 -1.19
N THR A 75 -3.26 -0.15 0.10
CA THR A 75 -4.05 -1.30 0.55
C THR A 75 -5.53 -1.04 0.26
N LEU A 76 -6.41 -2.02 0.44
CA LEU A 76 -7.87 -1.75 0.39
C LEU A 76 -8.29 -0.65 1.38
N ARG A 77 -7.66 -0.57 2.56
CA ARG A 77 -7.89 0.53 3.52
C ARG A 77 -7.38 1.86 2.98
N GLY A 78 -6.24 1.87 2.29
CA GLY A 78 -5.73 3.04 1.57
C GLY A 78 -6.67 3.51 0.47
N CYS A 79 -7.21 2.60 -0.33
CA CYS A 79 -8.19 2.93 -1.37
C CYS A 79 -9.44 3.60 -0.78
N LEU A 80 -9.95 3.09 0.35
CA LEU A 80 -11.09 3.70 1.04
C LEU A 80 -10.76 5.08 1.64
N ALA A 81 -9.54 5.26 2.14
CA ALA A 81 -9.09 6.51 2.74
C ALA A 81 -8.82 7.61 1.71
N TRP A 82 -8.20 7.26 0.58
CA TRP A 82 -7.71 8.24 -0.42
C TRP A 82 -8.55 8.30 -1.68
N LYS A 83 -9.46 7.33 -1.91
CA LYS A 83 -10.40 7.29 -3.04
C LYS A 83 -9.73 7.61 -4.38
N PRO A 84 -8.76 6.79 -4.84
CA PRO A 84 -8.10 7.02 -6.12
C PRO A 84 -9.12 7.01 -7.26
N GLU A 85 -9.03 8.02 -8.12
CA GLU A 85 -9.97 8.20 -9.24
C GLU A 85 -9.49 7.52 -10.53
N MET A 86 -8.24 7.07 -10.56
CA MET A 86 -7.61 6.44 -11.72
C MET A 86 -7.14 5.01 -11.42
N LYS A 87 -6.78 4.28 -12.47
CA LYS A 87 -6.17 2.92 -12.40
C LYS A 87 -7.08 1.88 -11.73
N TRP A 88 -8.38 1.97 -11.98
CA TRP A 88 -9.37 0.95 -11.63
C TRP A 88 -10.09 0.47 -12.90
N CYS A 89 -10.73 -0.69 -12.80
CA CYS A 89 -11.62 -1.21 -13.84
C CYS A 89 -12.94 -1.62 -13.20
N GLU A 90 -14.05 -1.31 -13.88
CA GLU A 90 -15.32 -1.93 -13.57
C GLU A 90 -15.28 -3.37 -14.07
N VAL A 91 -15.86 -4.26 -13.28
CA VAL A 91 -15.94 -5.68 -13.60
C VAL A 91 -17.39 -6.11 -13.58
N ASP A 92 -17.72 -7.11 -14.39
CA ASP A 92 -19.06 -7.69 -14.34
C ASP A 92 -19.31 -8.39 -12.99
N HIS A 93 -20.59 -8.61 -12.66
CA HIS A 93 -20.98 -9.27 -11.41
C HIS A 93 -20.46 -10.71 -11.31
N GLY A 94 -20.25 -11.38 -12.46
CA GLY A 94 -19.71 -12.74 -12.53
C GLY A 94 -18.23 -12.82 -12.13
N ALA A 95 -17.47 -11.74 -12.27
CA ALA A 95 -16.06 -11.66 -11.90
C ALA A 95 -15.84 -11.49 -10.39
N ILE A 96 -16.82 -10.96 -9.64
CA ILE A 96 -16.69 -10.65 -8.21
C ILE A 96 -16.24 -11.86 -7.37
N PRO A 97 -16.86 -13.06 -7.49
CA PRO A 97 -16.44 -14.22 -6.70
C PRO A 97 -14.99 -14.64 -6.96
N PHE A 98 -14.49 -14.46 -8.19
CA PHE A 98 -13.10 -14.80 -8.52
C PHE A 98 -12.13 -13.80 -7.88
N LEU A 99 -12.43 -12.50 -7.99
CA LEU A 99 -11.60 -11.45 -7.38
C LEU A 99 -11.53 -11.56 -5.85
N LEU A 100 -12.63 -11.97 -5.20
CA LEU A 100 -12.65 -12.17 -3.75
C LEU A 100 -11.87 -13.42 -3.28
N ASN A 101 -11.64 -14.38 -4.17
CA ASN A 101 -10.91 -15.61 -3.85
C ASN A 101 -9.41 -15.55 -4.20
N GLY A 102 -8.96 -14.49 -4.88
CA GLY A 102 -7.57 -14.32 -5.32
C GLY A 102 -7.14 -15.32 -6.38
#